data_AF-A0A7S1HNV1-F1
#
_entry.id   AF-A0A7S1HNV1-F1
#
_cell.length_a   1.000
_cell.length_b   1.000
_cell.length_c   1.000
_cell.angle_alpha   90.00
_cell.angle_beta   90.00
_cell.angle_gamma   90.00
#
_symmetry.space_group_name_H-M   'P 1'
#
loop_
_entity.id
_entity.type
_entity.pdbx_description
1 polymer ?
#
loop_
_entity_poly.entity_id
_entity_poly.type
_entity_poly.pdbx_seq_one_letter_code
_entity_poly.pdbx_strand_id
1 'polypeptide(L)'
;GEANKRMDVKDAAWHSVVEKSIASVSGIKALLLDDETASAVSLVVSQTKALGLQVFGIDRLDNPDRKRVGYVKAVCIVRPSPSTLKLLKKELERPTFEEYSLFFTNTLPDHMLKELAMADAGQVVRQVHEIFMDYSPLSPHLFHLNIPSCMGLEAPMWEQATFSRMCEGLASVLLSLKMSPVIAYQKNSTVAERLALDIEGRMGNGNNTNDLDLFRFNTRHPQ
;
A
#
# COMPACT_ATOMS: atom_id res chain seq x y z
N GLY A 1 -13.18 24.85 6.25
CA GLY A 1 -11.81 25.29 6.56
C GLY A 1 -10.91 24.10 6.76
N GLU A 2 -10.95 23.48 7.95
CA GLU A 2 -10.09 22.34 8.31
C GLU A 2 -10.64 20.96 7.90
N ALA A 3 -11.96 20.77 7.88
CA ALA A 3 -12.57 19.50 7.45
C ALA A 3 -12.23 19.12 6.00
N ASN A 4 -12.11 20.13 5.12
CA ASN A 4 -11.77 19.93 3.71
C ASN A 4 -10.30 19.53 3.51
N LYS A 5 -9.40 19.92 4.43
CA LYS A 5 -8.00 19.49 4.45
C LYS A 5 -7.85 18.04 4.90
N ARG A 6 -8.86 17.50 5.60
CA ARG A 6 -8.88 16.11 6.10
C ARG A 6 -9.31 15.07 5.05
N MET A 7 -9.88 15.52 3.93
CA MET A 7 -10.37 14.66 2.85
C MET A 7 -9.61 14.90 1.53
N ASP A 8 -8.29 14.99 1.63
CA ASP A 8 -7.40 15.11 0.48
C ASP A 8 -6.62 13.81 0.28
N VAL A 9 -7.04 12.99 -0.69
CA VAL A 9 -6.39 11.71 -0.98
C VAL A 9 -4.99 11.89 -1.58
N LYS A 10 -4.72 13.04 -2.20
CA LYS A 10 -3.41 13.35 -2.78
C LYS A 10 -2.42 13.73 -1.68
N ASP A 11 -2.86 14.52 -0.71
CA ASP A 11 -2.07 14.86 0.48
C ASP A 11 -1.78 13.62 1.33
N ALA A 12 -2.80 12.78 1.56
CA ALA A 12 -2.65 11.52 2.29
C ALA A 12 -1.65 10.56 1.61
N ALA A 13 -1.76 10.37 0.29
CA ALA A 13 -0.81 9.57 -0.47
C ALA A 13 0.60 10.15 -0.45
N TRP A 14 0.74 11.48 -0.54
CA TRP A 14 2.02 12.17 -0.44
C TRP A 14 2.69 11.93 0.91
N HIS A 15 1.96 12.09 2.01
CA HIS A 15 2.47 11.80 3.35
C HIS A 15 2.89 10.34 3.49
N SER A 16 2.14 9.38 2.93
CA SER A 16 2.50 7.97 2.98
C SER A 16 3.77 7.64 2.18
N VAL A 17 3.87 8.11 0.93
CA VAL A 17 5.03 7.81 0.07
C VAL A 17 6.26 8.60 0.46
N VAL A 18 6.12 9.89 0.72
CA VAL A 18 7.27 10.77 0.95
C VAL A 18 7.71 10.73 2.39
N GLU A 19 6.84 11.10 3.32
CA GLU A 19 7.25 11.28 4.73
C GLU A 19 7.46 9.95 5.43
N LYS A 20 6.53 9.00 5.29
CA LYS A 20 6.64 7.70 5.96
C LYS A 20 7.64 6.76 5.29
N SER A 21 7.73 6.76 3.95
CA SER A 21 8.59 5.81 3.23
C SER A 21 9.94 6.35 2.78
N ILE A 22 9.97 7.37 1.93
CA ILE A 22 11.24 7.82 1.32
C ILE A 22 12.10 8.61 2.33
N ALA A 23 11.48 9.51 3.09
CA ALA A 23 12.17 10.40 4.02
C ALA A 23 12.57 9.70 5.33
N SER A 24 11.94 8.58 5.68
CA SER A 24 12.33 7.77 6.84
C SER A 24 13.66 7.05 6.65
N VAL A 25 14.17 6.98 5.42
CA VAL A 25 15.46 6.35 5.09
C VAL A 25 16.51 7.42 4.75
N SER A 26 17.60 7.44 5.51
CA SER A 26 18.72 8.36 5.30
C SER A 26 19.74 7.81 4.30
N GLY A 27 20.42 8.72 3.59
CA GLY A 27 21.46 8.37 2.63
C GLY A 27 20.96 8.13 1.21
N ILE A 28 21.84 7.56 0.38
CA ILE A 28 21.59 7.29 -1.04
C ILE A 28 20.59 6.13 -1.17
N LYS A 29 19.48 6.40 -1.86
CA LYS A 29 18.36 5.47 -1.99
C LYS A 29 18.14 5.02 -3.43
N ALA A 30 17.64 3.80 -3.57
CA ALA A 30 16.94 3.32 -4.74
C ALA A 30 15.51 2.97 -4.36
N LEU A 31 14.56 3.31 -5.22
CA LEU A 31 13.14 3.01 -5.04
C LEU A 31 12.81 1.76 -5.86
N LEU A 32 12.34 0.71 -5.19
CA LEU A 32 11.88 -0.52 -5.82
C LEU A 32 10.35 -0.60 -5.74
N LEU A 33 9.72 -0.73 -6.91
CA LEU A 33 8.27 -0.70 -7.06
C LEU A 33 7.78 -1.98 -7.75
N ASP A 34 6.53 -2.37 -7.55
CA ASP A 34 5.88 -3.36 -8.41
C ASP A 34 5.10 -2.67 -9.53
N ASP A 35 4.42 -3.45 -10.37
CA ASP A 35 3.67 -2.94 -11.52
C ASP A 35 2.57 -1.94 -11.10
N GLU A 36 1.84 -2.26 -10.03
CA GLU A 36 0.73 -1.43 -9.54
C GLU A 36 1.28 -0.18 -8.82
N THR A 37 2.27 -0.34 -7.95
CA THR A 37 2.81 0.77 -7.16
C THR A 37 3.67 1.73 -7.98
N ALA A 38 4.31 1.26 -9.06
CA ALA A 38 5.01 2.14 -10.00
C ALA A 38 4.06 3.21 -10.57
N SER A 39 2.86 2.79 -10.96
CA SER A 39 1.83 3.68 -11.47
C SER A 39 1.34 4.65 -10.39
N ALA A 40 0.97 4.14 -9.21
CA ALA A 40 0.45 4.96 -8.12
C ALA A 40 1.49 5.98 -7.61
N VAL A 41 2.74 5.58 -7.37
CA VAL A 41 3.81 6.46 -6.87
C VAL A 41 4.15 7.55 -7.87
N SER A 42 4.10 7.27 -9.18
CA SER A 42 4.36 8.26 -10.22
C SER A 42 3.38 9.44 -10.21
N LEU A 43 2.16 9.25 -9.69
CA LEU A 43 1.15 10.29 -9.53
C LEU A 43 1.40 11.17 -8.28
N VAL A 44 2.18 10.67 -7.33
CA VAL A 44 2.41 11.30 -6.02
C VAL A 44 3.70 12.11 -6.01
N VAL A 45 4.78 11.55 -6.58
CA VAL A 45 6.13 12.12 -6.54
C VAL A 45 6.72 12.17 -7.94
N SER A 46 7.18 13.36 -8.35
CA SER A 46 7.95 13.51 -9.59
C SER A 46 9.40 13.04 -9.42
N GLN A 47 10.05 12.66 -10.52
CA GLN A 47 11.47 12.26 -10.51
C GLN A 47 12.38 13.34 -9.92
N THR A 48 12.12 14.62 -10.22
CA THR A 48 12.88 15.75 -9.65
C THR A 48 12.76 15.81 -8.12
N LYS A 49 11.56 15.58 -7.58
CA LYS A 49 11.35 15.54 -6.13
C LYS A 49 12.02 14.31 -5.50
N ALA A 50 11.93 13.15 -6.15
CA ALA A 50 12.60 11.93 -5.70
C ALA A 50 14.12 12.11 -5.62
N LEU A 51 14.73 12.71 -6.65
CA LEU A 51 16.16 13.07 -6.65
C LEU A 51 16.53 14.02 -5.50
N GLY A 52 15.71 15.03 -5.23
CA GLY A 52 15.88 15.93 -4.09
C GLY A 52 15.84 15.23 -2.73
N LEU A 53 15.16 14.08 -2.65
CA LEU A 53 15.11 13.20 -1.49
C LEU A 53 16.22 12.14 -1.50
N GLN A 54 17.25 12.28 -2.34
CA GLN A 54 18.37 11.34 -2.49
C GLN A 54 17.97 9.97 -3.07
N VAL A 55 16.89 9.90 -3.86
CA VAL A 55 16.54 8.71 -4.64
C VAL A 55 17.20 8.81 -6.01
N PHE A 56 18.25 8.02 -6.25
CA PHE A 56 19.06 8.05 -7.48
C PHE A 56 18.71 6.95 -8.48
N GLY A 57 17.94 5.95 -8.05
CA GLY A 57 17.43 4.89 -8.92
C GLY A 57 15.96 4.64 -8.63
N ILE A 58 15.16 4.46 -9.67
CA ILE A 58 13.79 3.94 -9.58
C ILE A 58 13.75 2.73 -10.50
N ASP A 59 13.36 1.59 -9.97
CA ASP A 59 13.35 0.33 -10.72
C ASP A 59 12.17 -0.54 -10.29
N ARG A 60 11.80 -1.50 -11.14
CA ARG A 60 10.73 -2.45 -10.87
C ARG A 60 11.28 -3.71 -10.25
N LEU A 61 10.63 -4.26 -9.23
CA LEU A 61 11.06 -5.46 -8.52
C LEU A 61 11.22 -6.70 -9.44
N ASP A 62 10.49 -6.76 -10.56
CA ASP A 62 10.58 -7.84 -11.54
C ASP A 62 11.71 -7.69 -12.57
N ASN A 63 12.46 -6.59 -12.58
CA ASN A 63 13.62 -6.42 -13.45
C ASN A 63 14.77 -7.40 -13.07
N PRO A 64 15.10 -8.37 -13.93
CA PRO A 64 16.12 -9.38 -13.64
C PRO A 64 17.57 -8.88 -13.81
N ASP A 65 17.77 -7.77 -14.51
CA ASP A 65 19.09 -7.27 -14.92
C ASP A 65 19.69 -6.27 -13.91
N ARG A 66 19.12 -6.18 -12.70
CA ARG A 66 19.63 -5.31 -11.64
C ARG A 66 21.05 -5.69 -11.25
N LYS A 67 21.93 -4.71 -11.36
CA LYS A 67 23.31 -4.81 -10.89
C LYS A 67 23.39 -4.52 -9.40
N ARG A 68 24.29 -5.21 -8.71
CA ARG A 68 24.56 -4.98 -7.29
C ARG A 68 25.14 -3.58 -7.08
N VAL A 69 24.58 -2.82 -6.14
CA VAL A 69 25.04 -1.47 -5.77
C VAL A 69 25.19 -1.40 -4.25
N GLY A 70 26.39 -1.69 -3.76
CA GLY A 70 26.63 -2.03 -2.35
C GLY A 70 26.56 -0.90 -1.31
N TYR A 71 26.37 0.36 -1.72
CA TYR A 71 26.26 1.52 -0.82
C TYR A 71 24.89 2.21 -0.89
N VAL A 72 23.93 1.57 -1.56
CA VAL A 72 22.60 2.13 -1.81
C VAL A 72 21.59 1.36 -0.99
N LYS A 73 20.66 2.08 -0.37
CA LYS A 73 19.56 1.53 0.41
C LYS A 73 18.31 1.40 -0.45
N ALA A 74 17.67 0.24 -0.45
CA ALA A 74 16.41 0.02 -1.13
C ALA A 74 15.24 0.48 -0.27
N VAL A 75 14.40 1.33 -0.84
CA VAL A 75 13.06 1.64 -0.34
C VAL A 75 12.09 0.87 -1.24
N CYS A 76 11.50 -0.20 -0.73
CA CYS A 76 10.51 -0.98 -1.47
C CYS A 76 9.12 -0.46 -1.13
N ILE A 77 8.37 0.03 -2.11
CA ILE A 77 6.94 0.37 -1.94
C ILE A 77 6.15 -0.56 -2.83
N VAL A 78 5.44 -1.52 -2.24
CA VAL A 78 4.84 -2.63 -2.98
C VAL A 78 3.50 -3.06 -2.39
N ARG A 79 2.66 -3.71 -3.19
CA ARG A 79 1.40 -4.29 -2.73
C ARG A 79 1.64 -5.67 -2.10
N PRO A 80 1.00 -6.01 -0.96
CA PRO A 80 1.11 -7.35 -0.37
C PRO A 80 0.36 -8.37 -1.22
N SER A 81 1.04 -8.94 -2.22
CA SER A 81 0.49 -9.96 -3.12
C SER A 81 1.41 -11.18 -3.19
N PRO A 82 0.89 -12.38 -3.56
CA PRO A 82 1.73 -13.56 -3.72
C PRO A 82 2.84 -13.39 -4.77
N SER A 83 2.59 -12.64 -5.85
CA SER A 83 3.60 -12.34 -6.88
C SER A 83 4.69 -11.41 -6.34
N THR A 84 4.31 -10.34 -5.64
CA THR A 84 5.25 -9.43 -4.98
C THR A 84 6.10 -10.16 -3.96
N LEU A 85 5.48 -11.02 -3.12
CA LEU A 85 6.19 -11.79 -2.10
C LEU A 85 7.25 -12.71 -2.73
N LYS A 86 6.92 -13.39 -3.82
CA LYS A 86 7.87 -14.25 -4.54
C LYS A 86 9.08 -13.45 -5.05
N LEU A 87 8.84 -12.26 -5.58
CA LEU A 87 9.90 -11.39 -6.07
C LEU A 87 10.77 -10.85 -4.93
N LEU A 88 10.16 -10.43 -3.82
CA LEU A 88 10.89 -9.97 -2.62
C LEU A 88 11.74 -11.09 -2.04
N LYS A 89 11.22 -12.32 -1.91
CA LYS A 89 12.00 -13.46 -1.39
C LYS A 89 13.24 -13.71 -2.25
N LYS A 90 13.09 -13.71 -3.58
CA LYS A 90 14.22 -13.85 -4.52
C LYS A 90 15.24 -12.71 -4.38
N GLU A 91 14.76 -11.49 -4.18
CA GLU A 91 15.62 -10.32 -3.97
C GLU A 91 16.39 -10.43 -2.64
N LEU A 92 15.75 -10.86 -1.55
CA LEU A 92 16.37 -11.02 -0.23
C LEU A 92 17.34 -12.21 -0.14
N GLU A 93 17.11 -13.27 -0.92
CA GLU A 93 18.06 -14.39 -1.04
C GLU A 93 19.39 -13.96 -1.66
N ARG A 94 19.37 -12.97 -2.55
CA ARG A 94 20.54 -12.45 -3.27
C ARG A 94 20.49 -10.92 -3.34
N PRO A 95 20.71 -10.24 -2.20
CA PRO A 95 20.47 -8.80 -2.10
C PRO A 95 21.38 -8.00 -3.04
N THR A 96 20.76 -7.17 -3.87
CA THR A 96 21.46 -6.22 -4.74
C THR A 96 21.84 -4.92 -4.03
N PHE A 97 21.14 -4.57 -2.94
CA PHE A 97 21.33 -3.38 -2.13
C PHE A 97 21.93 -3.69 -0.76
N GLU A 98 22.40 -2.68 -0.05
CA GLU A 98 23.00 -2.83 1.29
C GLU A 98 21.94 -3.10 2.36
N GLU A 99 20.83 -2.37 2.30
CA GLU A 99 19.73 -2.42 3.26
C GLU A 99 18.39 -2.31 2.54
N TYR A 100 17.35 -2.92 3.10
CA TYR A 100 15.99 -2.89 2.56
C TYR A 100 15.02 -2.34 3.61
N SER A 101 14.24 -1.34 3.21
CA SER A 101 13.08 -0.86 3.96
C SER A 101 11.82 -1.21 3.17
N LEU A 102 10.97 -2.07 3.74
CA LEU A 102 9.78 -2.61 3.07
C LEU A 102 8.54 -1.83 3.51
N PHE A 103 7.84 -1.24 2.54
CA PHE A 103 6.59 -0.52 2.75
C PHE A 103 5.47 -1.17 1.93
N PHE A 104 4.49 -1.72 2.63
CA PHE A 104 3.34 -2.38 2.02
C PHE A 104 2.18 -1.39 1.87
N THR A 105 1.58 -1.33 0.68
CA THR A 105 0.46 -0.41 0.40
C THR A 105 -0.86 -0.81 1.04
N ASN A 106 -0.95 -2.03 1.57
CA ASN A 106 -2.11 -2.55 2.29
C ASN A 106 -1.66 -3.44 3.45
N THR A 107 -2.61 -4.00 4.21
CA THR A 107 -2.30 -4.90 5.32
C THR A 107 -1.50 -6.12 4.85
N LEU A 108 -0.38 -6.38 5.52
CA LEU A 108 0.50 -7.52 5.29
C LEU A 108 0.07 -8.67 6.22
N PRO A 109 -0.42 -9.79 5.68
CA PRO A 109 -0.77 -10.93 6.51
C PRO A 109 0.43 -11.51 7.28
N ASP A 110 0.20 -11.93 8.53
CA ASP A 110 1.23 -12.52 9.42
C ASP A 110 2.03 -13.66 8.76
N HIS A 111 1.37 -14.48 7.93
CA HIS A 111 2.03 -15.59 7.25
C HIS A 111 3.04 -15.09 6.21
N MET A 112 2.70 -14.04 5.45
CA MET A 112 3.61 -13.43 4.47
C MET A 112 4.79 -12.75 5.17
N LEU A 113 4.56 -12.09 6.31
CA LEU A 113 5.62 -11.52 7.13
C LEU A 113 6.61 -12.59 7.62
N LYS A 114 6.10 -13.72 8.11
CA LYS A 114 6.94 -14.87 8.52
C LYS A 114 7.75 -15.42 7.36
N GLU A 115 7.15 -15.53 6.18
CA GLU A 115 7.87 -15.98 4.97
C GLU A 115 8.99 -15.02 4.55
N LEU A 116 8.77 -13.70 4.66
CA LEU A 116 9.82 -12.70 4.39
C LEU A 116 10.96 -12.81 5.41
N ALA A 117 10.62 -12.96 6.69
CA ALA A 117 11.61 -13.11 7.75
C ALA A 117 12.48 -14.37 7.55
N MET A 118 11.90 -15.47 7.05
CA MET A 118 12.66 -16.68 6.70
C MET A 118 13.56 -16.49 5.47
N ALA A 119 13.16 -15.65 4.52
CA ALA A 119 13.94 -15.39 3.31
C ALA A 119 15.10 -14.40 3.54
N ASP A 120 15.03 -13.54 4.56
CA ASP A 120 16.08 -12.58 4.92
C ASP A 120 17.25 -13.24 5.70
N ALA A 121 17.89 -14.23 5.09
CA ALA A 121 19.07 -14.88 5.67
C ALA A 121 20.25 -13.89 5.85
N GLY A 122 20.30 -12.83 5.03
CA GLY A 122 21.33 -11.79 5.07
C GLY A 122 21.10 -10.70 6.13
N GLN A 123 19.96 -10.70 6.82
CA GLN A 123 19.56 -9.68 7.81
C GLN A 123 19.68 -8.25 7.25
N VAL A 124 19.28 -8.08 5.99
CA VAL A 124 19.36 -6.80 5.27
C VAL A 124 18.09 -5.98 5.42
N VAL A 125 16.97 -6.57 5.86
CA VAL A 125 15.73 -5.83 6.12
C VAL A 125 15.87 -5.04 7.42
N ARG A 126 15.67 -3.73 7.33
CA ARG A 126 15.77 -2.79 8.48
C ARG A 126 14.42 -2.43 9.07
N GLN A 127 13.39 -2.38 8.24
CA GLN A 127 12.06 -2.01 8.68
C GLN A 127 10.99 -2.56 7.73
N VAL A 128 9.82 -2.85 8.30
CA VAL A 128 8.62 -3.27 7.58
C VAL A 128 7.46 -2.43 8.09
N HIS A 129 6.75 -1.74 7.19
CA HIS A 129 5.64 -0.85 7.55
C HIS A 129 4.48 -0.96 6.58
N GLU A 130 3.27 -0.75 7.07
CA GLU A 130 2.06 -0.60 6.26
C GLU A 130 1.76 0.89 6.08
N ILE A 131 1.57 1.34 4.84
CA ILE A 131 1.38 2.76 4.51
C ILE A 131 0.01 3.09 3.92
N PHE A 132 -0.87 2.10 3.72
CA PHE A 132 -2.24 2.25 3.24
C PHE A 132 -2.36 3.23 2.05
N MET A 133 -1.62 2.92 0.96
CA MET A 133 -1.61 3.67 -0.30
C MET A 133 -1.93 2.70 -1.44
N ASP A 134 -3.08 2.01 -1.35
CA ASP A 134 -3.50 0.99 -2.33
C ASP A 134 -4.54 1.54 -3.31
N TYR A 135 -4.27 2.75 -3.81
CA TYR A 135 -5.09 3.49 -4.75
C TYR A 135 -4.22 4.51 -5.51
N SER A 136 -4.73 5.00 -6.63
CA SER A 136 -4.04 5.97 -7.47
C SER A 136 -4.71 7.35 -7.37
N PRO A 137 -4.09 8.33 -6.69
CA PRO A 137 -4.65 9.67 -6.47
C PRO A 137 -4.51 10.54 -7.74
N LEU A 138 -5.64 10.95 -8.31
CA LEU A 138 -5.67 11.80 -9.52
C LEU A 138 -5.85 13.29 -9.16
N SER A 139 -6.68 13.58 -8.18
CA SER A 139 -6.91 14.92 -7.64
C SER A 139 -7.21 14.84 -6.13
N PRO A 140 -7.27 15.96 -5.40
CA PRO A 140 -7.57 15.95 -3.96
C PRO A 140 -8.81 15.14 -3.56
N HIS A 141 -9.80 15.05 -4.45
CA HIS A 141 -11.07 14.36 -4.17
C HIS A 141 -11.38 13.27 -5.21
N LEU A 142 -10.38 12.82 -5.99
CA LEU A 142 -10.55 11.79 -7.01
C LEU A 142 -9.40 10.79 -6.94
N PHE A 143 -9.76 9.52 -6.79
CA PHE A 143 -8.84 8.38 -6.89
C PHE A 143 -9.45 7.30 -7.79
N HIS A 144 -8.63 6.35 -8.20
CA HIS A 144 -9.08 5.11 -8.81
C HIS A 144 -8.30 3.92 -8.24
N LEU A 145 -8.90 2.73 -8.26
CA LEU A 145 -8.28 1.50 -7.74
C LEU A 145 -7.53 0.69 -8.80
N ASN A 146 -7.41 1.25 -10.01
CA ASN A 146 -6.80 0.59 -11.17
C ASN A 146 -7.42 -0.79 -11.49
N ILE A 147 -8.75 -0.90 -11.36
CA ILE A 147 -9.51 -2.10 -11.70
C ILE A 147 -10.05 -1.93 -13.12
N PRO A 148 -9.59 -2.73 -14.12
CA PRO A 148 -9.95 -2.52 -15.51
C PRO A 148 -11.43 -2.77 -15.83
N SER A 149 -12.05 -3.72 -15.12
CA SER A 149 -13.44 -4.11 -15.34
C SER A 149 -14.08 -4.63 -14.06
N CYS A 150 -15.31 -4.20 -13.79
CA CYS A 150 -16.15 -4.74 -12.72
C CYS A 150 -17.26 -5.67 -13.26
N MET A 151 -17.26 -5.99 -14.57
CA MET A 151 -18.30 -6.83 -15.18
C MET A 151 -18.37 -8.23 -14.55
N GLY A 152 -17.23 -8.73 -14.04
CA GLY A 152 -17.15 -10.02 -13.35
C GLY A 152 -17.86 -10.06 -11.99
N LEU A 153 -18.40 -8.94 -11.50
CA LEU A 153 -19.13 -8.87 -10.24
C LEU A 153 -20.65 -8.97 -10.40
N GLU A 154 -21.15 -9.06 -11.64
CA GLU A 154 -22.57 -9.19 -11.92
C GLU A 154 -22.98 -10.64 -12.17
N ALA A 155 -24.16 -11.01 -11.66
CA ALA A 155 -24.70 -12.36 -11.83
C ALA A 155 -24.85 -12.74 -13.32
N PRO A 156 -24.56 -14.00 -13.70
CA PRO A 156 -24.28 -15.16 -12.85
C PRO A 156 -22.80 -15.33 -12.45
N MET A 157 -21.91 -14.41 -12.84
CA MET A 157 -20.48 -14.51 -12.58
C MET A 157 -20.12 -13.76 -11.28
N TRP A 158 -19.20 -14.32 -10.50
CA TRP A 158 -18.67 -13.63 -9.32
C TRP A 158 -17.16 -13.82 -9.23
N GLU A 159 -16.43 -12.81 -9.66
CA GLU A 159 -14.98 -12.78 -9.60
C GLU A 159 -14.48 -12.29 -8.24
N GLN A 160 -14.16 -13.25 -7.37
CA GLN A 160 -13.71 -12.96 -6.00
C GLN A 160 -12.44 -12.09 -5.96
N ALA A 161 -11.52 -12.25 -6.91
CA ALA A 161 -10.29 -11.46 -6.96
C ALA A 161 -10.56 -9.96 -7.15
N THR A 162 -11.44 -9.61 -8.10
CA THR A 162 -11.88 -8.24 -8.36
C THR A 162 -12.62 -7.66 -7.15
N PHE A 163 -13.51 -8.45 -6.52
CA PHE A 163 -14.20 -8.03 -5.31
C PHE A 163 -13.23 -7.74 -4.16
N SER A 164 -12.31 -8.67 -3.86
CA SER A 164 -11.30 -8.49 -2.82
C SER A 164 -10.44 -7.25 -3.08
N ARG A 165 -10.02 -7.02 -4.34
CA ARG A 165 -9.26 -5.82 -4.74
C ARG A 165 -10.02 -4.52 -4.47
N MET A 166 -11.33 -4.49 -4.75
CA MET A 166 -12.18 -3.35 -4.44
C MET A 166 -12.23 -3.07 -2.93
N CYS A 167 -12.47 -4.10 -2.12
CA CYS A 167 -12.54 -3.96 -0.68
C CYS A 167 -11.21 -3.48 -0.08
N GLU A 168 -10.10 -4.10 -0.48
CA GLU A 168 -8.74 -3.74 -0.06
C GLU A 168 -8.41 -2.28 -0.40
N GLY A 169 -8.70 -1.85 -1.63
CA GLY A 169 -8.45 -0.48 -2.07
C GLY A 169 -9.29 0.55 -1.32
N LEU A 170 -10.59 0.29 -1.13
CA LEU A 170 -11.47 1.18 -0.36
C LEU A 170 -11.08 1.26 1.11
N ALA A 171 -10.76 0.14 1.75
CA ALA A 171 -10.26 0.12 3.12
C ALA A 171 -8.96 0.94 3.24
N SER A 172 -8.04 0.79 2.29
CA SER A 172 -6.79 1.56 2.22
C SER A 172 -7.04 3.06 2.10
N VAL A 173 -8.00 3.49 1.28
CA VAL A 173 -8.41 4.90 1.18
C VAL A 173 -8.90 5.42 2.53
N LEU A 174 -9.82 4.71 3.19
CA LEU A 174 -10.37 5.13 4.48
C LEU A 174 -9.28 5.22 5.56
N LEU A 175 -8.34 4.27 5.60
CA LEU A 175 -7.21 4.27 6.53
C LEU A 175 -6.24 5.43 6.25
N SER A 176 -5.95 5.71 4.98
CA SER A 176 -5.08 6.83 4.58
C SER A 176 -5.64 8.18 5.01
N LEU A 177 -6.97 8.34 4.92
CA LEU A 177 -7.70 9.55 5.34
C LEU A 177 -8.01 9.55 6.85
N LYS A 178 -7.76 8.45 7.55
CA LYS A 178 -8.13 8.24 8.97
C LYS A 178 -9.63 8.46 9.20
N MET A 179 -10.46 7.85 8.34
CA MET A 179 -11.92 8.00 8.35
C MET A 179 -12.63 6.70 8.69
N SER A 180 -13.66 6.79 9.54
CA SER A 180 -14.60 5.72 9.86
C SER A 180 -16.03 6.21 9.64
N PRO A 181 -16.49 6.26 8.37
CA PRO A 181 -17.81 6.79 8.02
C PRO A 181 -18.95 5.79 8.26
N VAL A 182 -20.19 6.29 8.35
CA VAL A 182 -21.38 5.43 8.22
C VAL A 182 -21.50 5.02 6.75
N ILE A 183 -21.58 3.72 6.48
CA ILE A 183 -21.64 3.19 5.11
C ILE A 183 -23.10 3.20 4.63
N ALA A 184 -23.29 3.71 3.41
CA ALA A 184 -24.57 3.67 2.70
C ALA A 184 -24.32 3.16 1.28
N TYR A 185 -25.27 2.40 0.74
CA TYR A 185 -25.16 1.78 -0.58
C TYR A 185 -26.47 1.85 -1.36
N GLN A 186 -26.38 1.62 -2.67
CA GLN A 186 -27.56 1.56 -3.53
C GLN A 186 -28.29 0.22 -3.33
N LYS A 187 -29.50 0.27 -2.76
CA LYS A 187 -30.31 -0.92 -2.42
C LYS A 187 -30.51 -1.93 -3.55
N ASN A 188 -30.62 -1.45 -4.80
CA ASN A 188 -30.86 -2.32 -5.96
C ASN A 188 -29.55 -2.91 -6.56
N SER A 189 -28.40 -2.70 -5.92
CA SER A 189 -27.11 -3.26 -6.36
C SER A 189 -26.61 -4.27 -5.33
N THR A 190 -26.64 -5.56 -5.70
CA THR A 190 -26.12 -6.65 -4.88
C THR A 190 -24.61 -6.52 -4.66
N VAL A 191 -23.88 -5.98 -5.63
CA VAL A 191 -22.44 -5.68 -5.53
C VAL A 191 -22.21 -4.60 -4.48
N ALA A 192 -22.97 -3.51 -4.51
CA ALA A 192 -22.83 -2.42 -3.55
C ALA A 192 -23.20 -2.84 -2.13
N GLU A 193 -24.25 -3.65 -1.96
CA GLU A 193 -24.63 -4.23 -0.66
C GLU A 193 -23.51 -5.10 -0.08
N ARG A 194 -22.97 -6.03 -0.87
CA ARG A 194 -21.86 -6.90 -0.43
C ARG A 194 -20.60 -6.11 -0.09
N LEU A 195 -20.26 -5.12 -0.92
CA LEU A 195 -19.10 -4.25 -0.70
C LEU A 195 -19.27 -3.45 0.60
N ALA A 196 -20.46 -2.91 0.85
CA ALA A 196 -20.76 -2.18 2.07
C ALA A 196 -20.60 -3.05 3.31
N LEU A 197 -21.18 -4.25 3.32
CA LEU A 197 -21.08 -5.18 4.45
C LEU A 197 -19.64 -5.64 4.71
N ASP A 198 -18.84 -5.86 3.67
CA ASP A 198 -17.42 -6.23 3.82
C ASP A 198 -16.60 -5.08 4.43
N ILE A 199 -16.80 -3.85 3.93
CA ILE A 199 -16.13 -2.66 4.46
C ILE A 199 -16.55 -2.36 5.90
N GLU A 200 -17.84 -2.45 6.23
CA GLU A 200 -18.33 -2.34 7.62
C GLU A 200 -17.69 -3.40 8.52
N GLY A 201 -17.59 -4.65 8.03
CA GLY A 201 -16.91 -5.73 8.74
C GLY A 201 -15.44 -5.43 9.02
N ARG A 202 -14.69 -4.93 8.03
CA ARG A 202 -13.28 -4.53 8.19
C ARG A 202 -13.11 -3.36 9.15
N MET A 203 -14.05 -2.41 9.13
CA MET A 203 -14.05 -1.25 10.02
C MET A 203 -14.38 -1.63 11.48
N GLY A 204 -15.22 -2.64 11.69
CA GLY A 204 -15.65 -3.06 13.04
C GLY A 204 -14.79 -4.14 13.69
N ASN A 205 -14.21 -5.05 12.89
CA ASN A 205 -13.46 -6.21 13.39
C ASN A 205 -11.94 -6.09 13.16
N GLY A 206 -11.48 -5.08 12.43
CA GLY A 206 -10.09 -4.98 11.96
C GLY A 206 -9.76 -5.96 10.83
N ASN A 207 -8.55 -5.85 10.27
CA ASN A 207 -8.10 -6.69 9.15
C ASN A 207 -7.40 -7.96 9.63
N ASN A 208 -8.11 -8.97 10.17
CA ASN A 208 -7.63 -10.35 10.42
C ASN A 208 -6.15 -10.54 10.87
N THR A 209 -5.57 -9.56 11.56
CA THR A 209 -4.17 -9.49 11.98
C THR A 209 -4.16 -9.23 13.48
N ASN A 210 -3.03 -9.45 14.14
CA ASN A 210 -2.90 -9.20 15.58
C ASN A 210 -2.94 -7.69 15.92
N ASP A 211 -2.96 -6.82 14.91
CA ASP A 211 -3.09 -5.39 15.09
C ASP A 211 -4.52 -5.03 15.53
N LEU A 212 -4.61 -4.53 16.78
CA LEU A 212 -5.82 -3.96 17.34
C LEU A 212 -6.43 -2.91 16.39
N ASP A 213 -7.65 -3.19 15.94
CA ASP A 213 -8.66 -2.29 15.36
C ASP A 213 -8.11 -1.04 14.65
N LEU A 214 -7.58 -1.22 13.43
CA LEU A 214 -6.95 -0.19 12.58
C LEU A 214 -7.79 1.09 12.37
N PHE A 215 -9.10 0.99 12.55
CA PHE A 215 -10.05 2.09 12.37
C PHE A 215 -10.35 2.90 13.65
N ARG A 216 -9.65 2.61 14.77
CA ARG A 216 -9.72 3.42 16.00
C ARG A 216 -8.81 4.63 15.93
N PHE A 217 -9.23 5.63 15.16
CA PHE A 217 -8.54 6.90 15.06
C PHE A 217 -8.79 7.75 16.32
N ASN A 218 -8.01 7.54 17.38
CA ASN A 218 -8.08 8.25 18.68
C ASN A 218 -9.43 8.09 19.41
N THR A 219 -9.57 7.01 20.21
CA THR A 219 -10.33 7.15 21.47
C THR A 219 -9.53 8.09 22.37
N ARG A 220 -9.87 9.38 22.37
CA ARG A 220 -9.51 10.24 23.51
C ARG A 220 -10.15 9.57 24.72
N HIS A 221 -9.35 9.03 25.64
CA HIS A 221 -9.84 8.78 26.98
C HIS A 221 -10.38 10.12 27.51
N PRO A 222 -11.66 10.22 27.90
CA PRO A 222 -12.05 11.27 28.81
C PRO A 222 -11.28 10.99 30.11
N GLN A 223 -10.37 11.90 30.48
CA GLN A 223 -9.92 11.99 31.87
C GLN A 223 -11.08 12.43 32.75
#